data_AF-A0A3B9BJW8-F1
#
_entry.id   AF-A0A3B9BJW8-F1
#
_cell.length_a   1.000
_cell.length_b   1.000
_cell.length_c   1.000
_cell.angle_alpha   90.00
_cell.angle_beta   90.00
_cell.angle_gamma   90.00
#
_symmetry.space_group_name_H-M   'P 1'
#
loop_
_entity.id
_entity.type
_entity.pdbx_description
1 polymer ?
#
loop_
_entity_poly.entity_id
_entity_poly.type
_entity_poly.pdbx_seq_one_letter_code
_entity_poly.pdbx_strand_id
1 'polypeptide(L)'
;SAGDSAGTETGEIGDTAYTDTQDGVLINSDFLDGRDVASAKQEVADRLESAAQGERAVNYRLRDWGVSRQRYWGCPIPVIHCKACGIVPVPKADLPVLLPDDVSFDKPGNPLSRHESWKQV
;
A
#
# COMPACT_ATOMS: atom_id res chain seq x y z
N SER A 1 -19.18 -20.11 43.75
CA SER A 1 -17.71 -20.17 43.89
C SER A 1 -17.19 -18.79 43.58
N ALA A 2 -16.82 -18.05 44.60
CA ALA A 2 -16.31 -16.68 44.48
C ALA A 2 -14.99 -16.68 43.68
N GLY A 3 -14.88 -15.80 42.69
CA GLY A 3 -13.70 -15.63 41.85
C GLY A 3 -13.46 -14.14 41.66
N ASP A 4 -12.93 -13.54 42.72
CA ASP A 4 -12.08 -12.35 42.80
C ASP A 4 -12.23 -11.27 41.71
N SER A 5 -12.95 -10.20 42.06
CA SER A 5 -12.90 -8.91 41.37
C SER A 5 -11.55 -8.24 41.68
N ALA A 6 -10.54 -8.52 40.87
CA ALA A 6 -9.30 -7.75 40.89
C ALA A 6 -9.61 -6.30 40.52
N GLY A 7 -9.46 -5.40 41.50
CA GLY A 7 -9.73 -3.97 41.35
C GLY A 7 -8.84 -3.37 40.26
N THR A 8 -9.47 -2.72 39.29
CA THR A 8 -8.79 -1.89 38.30
C THR A 8 -8.23 -0.68 39.02
N GLU A 9 -6.92 -0.67 39.31
CA GLU A 9 -6.24 0.52 39.79
C GLU A 9 -6.27 1.56 38.65
N THR A 10 -7.17 2.54 38.76
CA THR A 10 -7.29 3.63 37.79
C THR A 10 -6.06 4.52 37.92
N GLY A 11 -5.16 4.46 36.94
CA GLY A 11 -4.03 5.39 36.83
C GLY A 11 -4.48 6.85 36.79
N GLU A 12 -3.61 7.77 37.21
CA GLU A 12 -3.91 9.20 37.20
C GLU A 12 -4.12 9.70 35.76
N ILE A 13 -5.28 10.28 35.49
CA ILE A 13 -5.63 10.86 34.19
C ILE A 13 -5.11 12.30 34.16
N GLY A 14 -4.12 12.56 33.30
CA GLY A 14 -3.58 13.92 33.06
C GLY A 14 -4.28 14.66 31.93
N ASP A 15 -3.95 15.95 31.78
CA ASP A 15 -4.50 16.84 30.75
C ASP A 15 -3.78 16.73 29.38
N THR A 16 -2.77 15.87 29.27
CA THR A 16 -1.98 15.65 28.05
C THR A 16 -2.16 14.24 27.51
N ALA A 17 -1.96 14.07 26.21
CA ALA A 17 -2.00 12.74 25.60
C ALA A 17 -0.89 11.87 26.17
N TYR A 18 -1.25 10.65 26.58
CA TYR A 18 -0.29 9.63 26.95
C TYR A 18 0.50 9.18 25.72
N THR A 19 1.83 9.36 25.75
CA THR A 19 2.72 9.11 24.61
C THR A 19 3.50 7.80 24.70
N ASP A 20 3.50 7.15 25.86
CA ASP A 20 4.23 5.90 26.06
C ASP A 20 3.43 4.70 25.54
N THR A 21 3.50 4.48 24.24
CA THR A 21 2.66 3.48 23.56
C THR A 21 3.01 2.01 23.88
N GLN A 22 4.07 1.75 24.64
CA GLN A 22 4.55 0.38 24.91
C GLN A 22 4.15 -0.12 26.30
N ASP A 23 4.14 0.78 27.31
CA ASP A 23 3.94 0.40 28.71
C ASP A 23 2.55 0.77 29.27
N GLY A 24 1.60 1.12 28.38
CA GLY A 24 0.25 1.47 28.77
C GLY A 24 -0.59 0.29 29.28
N VAL A 25 -1.44 0.56 30.28
CA VAL A 25 -2.48 -0.37 30.76
C VAL A 25 -3.84 0.14 30.28
N LEU A 26 -4.66 -0.75 29.73
CA LEU A 26 -5.99 -0.40 29.23
C LEU A 26 -6.99 -0.23 30.40
N ILE A 27 -7.87 0.77 30.26
CA ILE A 27 -8.95 1.09 31.19
C ILE A 27 -10.22 1.48 30.41
N ASN A 28 -11.39 1.41 31.04
CA ASN A 28 -12.70 1.77 30.47
C ASN A 28 -13.09 0.99 29.20
N SER A 29 -12.69 -0.28 29.11
CA SER A 29 -12.83 -1.16 27.94
C SER A 29 -13.22 -2.61 28.31
N ASP A 30 -13.91 -2.80 29.45
CA ASP A 30 -14.45 -4.07 29.95
C ASP A 30 -13.39 -5.19 30.03
N PHE A 31 -13.45 -6.16 29.12
CA PHE A 31 -12.59 -7.35 29.10
C PHE A 31 -11.10 -7.03 28.80
N LEU A 32 -10.83 -5.79 28.42
CA LEU A 32 -9.49 -5.27 28.20
C LEU A 32 -8.91 -4.55 29.41
N ASP A 33 -9.72 -4.25 30.43
CA ASP A 33 -9.27 -3.48 31.59
C ASP A 33 -8.18 -4.23 32.38
N GLY A 34 -7.12 -3.50 32.76
CA GLY A 34 -5.98 -4.03 33.50
C GLY A 34 -4.96 -4.81 32.64
N ARG A 35 -5.17 -4.92 31.33
CA ARG A 35 -4.23 -5.57 30.41
C ARG A 35 -3.18 -4.59 29.88
N ASP A 36 -1.96 -5.07 29.68
CA ASP A 36 -0.92 -4.36 28.93
C ASP A 36 -1.23 -4.32 27.42
N VAL A 37 -0.60 -3.40 26.70
CA VAL A 37 -0.82 -3.21 25.25
C VAL A 37 -0.59 -4.49 24.43
N ALA A 38 0.41 -5.30 24.76
CA ALA A 38 0.76 -6.49 23.97
C ALA A 38 -0.29 -7.59 24.16
N SER A 39 -0.68 -7.89 25.40
CA SER A 39 -1.71 -8.87 25.70
C SER A 39 -3.10 -8.44 25.21
N ALA A 40 -3.43 -7.14 25.31
CA ALA A 40 -4.68 -6.60 24.77
C ALA A 40 -4.80 -6.76 23.25
N LYS A 41 -3.72 -6.47 22.49
CA LYS A 41 -3.70 -6.68 21.03
C LYS A 41 -3.94 -8.14 20.65
N GLN A 42 -3.38 -9.08 21.42
CA GLN A 42 -3.59 -10.51 21.19
C GLN A 42 -5.04 -10.90 21.44
N GLU A 43 -5.61 -10.52 22.58
CA GLU A 43 -7.01 -10.82 22.96
C GLU A 43 -8.01 -10.29 21.93
N VAL A 44 -7.84 -9.03 21.49
CA VAL A 44 -8.74 -8.44 20.48
C VAL A 44 -8.67 -9.22 19.17
N ALA A 45 -7.48 -9.56 18.71
CA ALA A 45 -7.31 -10.26 17.45
C ALA A 45 -7.84 -11.71 17.51
N ASP A 46 -7.67 -12.42 18.64
CA ASP A 46 -8.23 -13.77 18.83
C ASP A 46 -9.76 -13.76 18.82
N ARG A 47 -10.38 -12.73 19.42
CA ARG A 47 -11.85 -12.57 19.40
C ARG A 47 -12.37 -12.26 17.99
N LEU A 48 -11.72 -11.36 17.27
CA LEU A 48 -12.11 -11.00 15.91
C LEU A 48 -11.98 -12.20 14.95
N GLU A 49 -10.92 -13.00 15.09
CA GLU A 49 -10.74 -14.21 14.29
C GLU A 49 -11.78 -15.28 14.65
N SER A 50 -12.03 -15.52 15.95
CA SER A 50 -13.04 -16.48 16.41
C SER A 50 -14.45 -16.12 15.99
N ALA A 51 -14.75 -14.82 15.86
CA ALA A 51 -16.03 -14.30 15.37
C ALA A 51 -16.10 -14.22 13.84
N ALA A 52 -15.03 -14.56 13.11
CA ALA A 52 -14.89 -14.35 11.65
C ALA A 52 -15.14 -12.89 11.21
N GLN A 53 -14.75 -11.93 12.06
CA GLN A 53 -14.90 -10.49 11.84
C GLN A 53 -13.58 -9.80 11.50
N GLY A 54 -12.48 -10.53 11.46
CA GLY A 54 -11.17 -10.02 11.04
C GLY A 54 -10.09 -11.08 11.09
N GLU A 55 -8.93 -10.72 10.57
CA GLU A 55 -7.71 -11.53 10.61
C GLU A 55 -6.49 -10.62 10.86
N ARG A 56 -5.45 -11.16 11.48
CA ARG A 56 -4.18 -10.44 11.61
C ARG A 56 -3.53 -10.24 10.24
N ALA A 57 -3.15 -9.00 9.95
CA ALA A 57 -2.47 -8.66 8.70
C ALA A 57 -1.20 -7.84 8.98
N VAL A 58 -0.13 -8.15 8.23
CA VAL A 58 1.09 -7.35 8.21
C VAL A 58 0.98 -6.36 7.05
N ASN A 59 1.11 -5.07 7.35
CA ASN A 59 1.03 -4.01 6.35
C ASN A 59 2.38 -3.31 6.22
N TYR A 60 2.75 -2.97 4.98
CA TYR A 60 3.97 -2.23 4.66
C TYR A 60 3.65 -0.80 4.20
N ARG A 61 4.49 0.15 4.60
CA ARG A 61 4.47 1.52 4.05
C ARG A 61 5.03 1.57 2.62
N LEU A 62 5.78 0.55 2.21
CA LEU A 62 6.32 0.44 0.85
C LEU A 62 5.17 0.47 -0.16
N ARG A 63 5.42 1.13 -1.28
CA ARG A 63 4.48 1.25 -2.40
C ARG A 63 5.11 0.64 -3.64
N ASP A 64 4.27 0.16 -4.54
CA ASP A 64 4.72 -0.32 -5.83
C ASP A 64 5.46 0.78 -6.59
N TRP A 65 6.49 0.37 -7.33
CA TRP A 65 7.27 1.29 -8.11
C TRP A 65 6.61 1.54 -9.47
N GLY A 66 5.91 2.67 -9.58
CA GLY A 66 5.38 3.15 -10.85
C GLY A 66 6.50 3.64 -11.78
N VAL A 67 6.90 2.84 -12.76
CA VAL A 67 7.96 3.16 -13.74
C VAL A 67 7.46 4.00 -14.92
N SER A 68 6.17 3.97 -15.23
CA SER A 68 5.60 4.65 -16.40
C SER A 68 5.72 6.17 -16.31
N ARG A 69 6.10 6.81 -17.41
CA ARG A 69 6.20 8.28 -17.54
C ARG A 69 5.57 8.73 -18.85
N GLN A 70 4.77 9.79 -18.79
CA GLN A 70 4.21 10.45 -19.98
C GLN A 70 5.20 11.52 -20.48
N ARG A 71 6.40 11.08 -20.87
CA ARG A 71 7.51 11.93 -21.36
C ARG A 71 8.12 11.26 -22.60
N TYR A 72 8.62 12.08 -23.52
CA TYR A 72 9.32 11.59 -24.72
C TYR A 72 10.73 11.11 -24.39
N TRP A 73 11.50 11.93 -23.68
CA TRP A 73 12.91 11.66 -23.42
C TRP A 73 13.11 10.64 -22.28
N GLY A 74 13.09 9.35 -22.66
CA GLY A 74 13.31 8.21 -21.78
C GLY A 74 13.23 6.89 -22.55
N CYS A 75 13.61 5.78 -21.92
CA CYS A 75 13.54 4.47 -22.57
C CYS A 75 12.08 4.08 -22.88
N PRO A 76 11.73 3.75 -24.14
CA PRO A 76 10.39 3.24 -24.46
C PRO A 76 10.07 1.96 -23.69
N ILE A 77 8.83 1.85 -23.21
CA ILE A 77 8.35 0.63 -22.57
C ILE A 77 8.11 -0.42 -23.66
N PRO A 78 8.76 -1.61 -23.62
CA PRO A 78 8.73 -2.59 -24.70
C PRO A 78 7.45 -3.43 -24.66
N VAL A 79 6.30 -2.77 -24.87
CA VAL A 79 4.96 -3.35 -24.81
C VAL A 79 4.16 -2.94 -26.05
N ILE A 80 3.53 -3.92 -26.70
CA ILE A 80 2.66 -3.77 -27.86
C ILE A 80 1.21 -3.93 -27.41
N HIS A 81 0.33 -3.05 -27.90
CA HIS A 81 -1.11 -3.15 -27.71
C HIS A 81 -1.74 -3.82 -28.94
N CYS A 82 -1.93 -5.13 -28.89
CA CYS A 82 -2.55 -5.89 -29.96
C CYS A 82 -4.07 -5.95 -29.76
N LYS A 83 -4.85 -5.66 -30.82
CA LYS A 83 -6.31 -5.72 -30.77
C LYS A 83 -6.86 -7.13 -30.51
N ALA A 84 -6.16 -8.17 -30.97
CA ALA A 84 -6.58 -9.56 -30.79
C ALA A 84 -5.96 -10.23 -29.56
N CYS A 85 -4.74 -9.85 -29.18
CA CYS A 85 -3.95 -10.52 -28.12
C CYS A 85 -3.87 -9.74 -26.81
N GLY A 86 -4.29 -8.47 -26.78
CA GLY A 86 -4.14 -7.59 -25.62
C GLY A 86 -2.74 -7.01 -25.50
N ILE A 87 -2.26 -6.86 -24.25
CA ILE A 87 -0.95 -6.29 -23.93
C ILE A 87 0.10 -7.39 -24.00
N VAL A 88 1.05 -7.28 -24.93
CA VAL A 88 2.11 -8.27 -25.14
C VAL A 88 3.49 -7.61 -25.12
N PRO A 89 4.54 -8.30 -24.66
CA PRO A 89 5.90 -7.76 -24.71
C PRO A 89 6.42 -7.72 -26.16
N VAL A 90 7.30 -6.76 -26.45
CA VAL A 90 8.07 -6.76 -27.71
C VAL A 90 8.98 -7.99 -27.74
N PRO A 91 9.05 -8.73 -28.87
CA PRO A 91 9.96 -9.87 -29.00
C PRO A 91 11.42 -9.46 -28.76
N LYS A 92 12.21 -10.36 -28.14
CA LYS A 92 13.62 -10.07 -27.82
C LYS A 92 14.47 -9.70 -29.05
N ALA A 93 14.15 -10.27 -30.22
CA ALA A 93 14.84 -9.99 -31.47
C ALA A 93 14.58 -8.58 -32.00
N ASP A 94 13.48 -7.95 -31.58
CA ASP A 94 13.04 -6.62 -32.02
C ASP A 94 13.44 -5.53 -31.01
N LEU A 95 14.25 -5.88 -30.01
CA LEU A 95 14.86 -4.93 -29.08
C LEU A 95 16.19 -4.39 -29.63
N PRO A 96 16.54 -3.12 -29.38
CA PRO A 96 15.78 -2.14 -28.58
C PRO A 96 14.66 -1.45 -29.37
N VAL A 97 13.63 -1.00 -28.65
CA VAL A 97 12.63 -0.07 -29.19
C VAL A 97 13.24 1.34 -29.20
N LEU A 98 13.55 1.87 -30.38
CA LEU A 98 14.29 3.13 -30.56
C LEU A 98 13.37 4.34 -30.73
N LEU A 99 13.48 5.37 -29.90
CA LEU A 99 12.70 6.60 -30.10
C LEU A 99 12.96 7.23 -31.49
N PRO A 100 11.94 7.83 -32.11
CA PRO A 100 12.10 8.58 -33.35
C PRO A 100 12.83 9.91 -33.09
N ASP A 101 13.87 10.22 -33.86
CA ASP A 101 14.62 11.48 -33.74
C ASP A 101 13.85 12.69 -34.32
N ASP A 102 12.87 12.44 -35.19
CA ASP A 102 12.07 13.41 -35.93
C ASP A 102 10.77 13.80 -35.20
N VAL A 103 10.90 14.39 -34.01
CA VAL A 103 9.77 14.92 -33.24
C VAL A 103 9.78 16.45 -33.13
N SER A 104 8.60 17.06 -33.18
CA SER A 104 8.40 18.49 -32.84
C SER A 104 7.94 18.65 -31.39
N PHE A 105 8.45 19.70 -30.73
CA PHE A 105 8.08 20.10 -29.36
C PHE A 105 7.13 21.31 -29.32
N ASP A 106 6.60 21.75 -30.46
CA ASP A 106 5.79 22.98 -30.57
C ASP A 106 4.44 22.88 -29.86
N LYS A 107 3.98 21.65 -29.56
CA LYS A 107 2.72 21.40 -28.86
C LYS A 107 2.99 20.74 -27.51
N PRO A 108 2.33 21.19 -26.42
CA PRO A 108 2.53 20.61 -25.09
C PRO A 108 2.08 19.14 -25.03
N GLY A 109 2.76 18.30 -24.25
CA GLY A 109 2.46 16.88 -24.08
C GLY A 109 3.51 15.96 -24.72
N ASN A 110 3.22 14.66 -24.79
CA ASN A 110 4.17 13.68 -25.33
C ASN A 110 4.12 13.67 -26.88
N PRO A 111 5.20 14.05 -27.60
CA PRO A 111 5.23 14.06 -29.07
C PRO A 111 5.00 12.67 -29.69
N LEU A 112 5.37 11.58 -29.00
CA LEU A 112 5.12 10.21 -29.48
C LEU A 112 3.63 9.92 -29.71
N SER A 113 2.74 10.63 -29.02
CA SER A 113 1.30 10.45 -29.21
C SER A 113 0.76 11.00 -30.51
N ARG A 114 1.54 11.82 -31.21
CA ARG A 114 1.17 12.48 -32.46
C ARG A 114 2.04 12.04 -33.63
N HIS A 115 3.09 11.25 -33.37
CA HIS A 115 3.99 10.74 -34.38
C HIS A 115 3.25 9.72 -35.25
N GLU A 116 3.24 9.95 -36.56
CA GLU A 116 2.33 9.27 -37.50
C GLU A 116 2.57 7.75 -37.55
N SER A 117 3.84 7.35 -37.54
CA SER A 117 4.27 5.97 -37.73
C SER A 117 4.68 5.24 -36.44
N TRP A 118 5.00 5.95 -35.36
CA TRP A 118 5.73 5.35 -34.23
C TRP A 118 4.92 4.31 -33.46
N LYS A 119 3.59 4.51 -33.37
CA LYS A 119 2.68 3.60 -32.67
C LYS A 119 2.05 2.56 -33.60
N GLN A 120 2.38 2.58 -34.89
CA GLN A 120 1.81 1.66 -35.88
C GLN A 120 2.67 0.39 -35.89
N VAL A 121 2.12 -0.68 -35.31
CA VAL A 121 2.73 -2.01 -35.22
C VAL A 121 1.68 -3.05 -35.61
#